data_AF-A0A2W4IC76-F1
#
_entry.id   AF-A0A2W4IC76-F1
#
_cell.length_a   1.000
_cell.length_b   1.000
_cell.length_c   1.000
_cell.angle_alpha   90.00
_cell.angle_beta   90.00
_cell.angle_gamma   90.00
#
_symmetry.space_group_name_H-M   'P 1'
#
loop_
_entity.id
_entity.type
_entity.pdbx_description
1 polymer ?
#
loop_
_entity_poly.entity_id
_entity_poly.type
_entity_poly.pdbx_seq_one_letter_code
_entity_poly.pdbx_strand_id
1 'polypeptide(L)'
;MEFKDISEAIADVARGYHYHKPPEFLVYMQEMLSRVLRFVKDLLEQLHLFNSGFSDTRMVGNMMQMLLYAAGGLCTMIIVYLVFMRMTKLTQMSKLARAGALESERLLTSEGWLEEAKSLAQKEHYKAACRAVYLSFLRHLEEQEVAPYAPAKTNYEYWYQLSKHQEVQSIFRKLADIVELVWFGNKQAAREDFETCLSLIDEARAKVRKEPSAQSLVLKSNAAGSDKVS
;
A
#
# COMPACT_ATOMS: atom_id res chain seq x y z
N MET A 1 54.67 -16.11 -42.82
CA MET A 1 53.22 -16.06 -42.53
C MET A 1 52.91 -14.64 -42.11
N GLU A 2 52.23 -13.88 -42.96
CA GLU A 2 51.90 -12.49 -42.73
C GLU A 2 50.57 -12.44 -41.95
N PHE A 3 50.60 -11.93 -40.71
CA PHE A 3 49.39 -11.81 -39.90
C PHE A 3 48.56 -10.64 -40.41
N LYS A 4 47.35 -10.93 -40.87
CA LYS A 4 46.39 -9.91 -41.32
C LYS A 4 45.93 -9.12 -40.10
N ASP A 5 46.24 -7.81 -40.08
CA ASP A 5 45.82 -6.92 -39.01
C ASP A 5 44.29 -6.73 -39.07
N ILE A 6 43.61 -7.38 -38.14
CA ILE A 6 42.14 -7.36 -37.98
C ILE A 6 41.71 -6.39 -36.89
N SER A 7 42.64 -5.61 -36.32
CA SER A 7 42.35 -4.66 -35.24
C SER A 7 41.30 -3.63 -35.65
N GLU A 8 41.34 -3.19 -36.91
CA GLU A 8 40.38 -2.22 -37.44
C GLU A 8 38.97 -2.81 -37.58
N ALA A 9 38.86 -4.07 -38.03
CA ALA A 9 37.59 -4.78 -38.12
C ALA A 9 36.97 -5.05 -36.73
N ILE A 10 37.81 -5.36 -35.73
CA ILE A 10 37.37 -5.53 -34.35
C ILE A 10 36.90 -4.19 -33.76
N ALA A 11 37.60 -3.09 -34.05
CA ALA A 11 37.22 -1.75 -33.62
C ALA A 11 35.86 -1.32 -34.20
N ASP A 12 35.59 -1.64 -35.47
CA ASP A 12 34.30 -1.35 -36.10
C ASP A 12 33.14 -2.11 -35.47
N VAL A 13 33.32 -3.40 -35.18
CA VAL A 13 32.32 -4.23 -34.51
C VAL A 13 32.07 -3.77 -33.07
N ALA A 14 33.13 -3.37 -32.36
CA ALA A 14 33.02 -2.88 -30.98
C ALA A 14 32.24 -1.56 -30.88
N ARG A 15 32.33 -0.67 -31.89
CA ARG A 15 31.57 0.59 -31.94
C ARG A 15 30.05 0.37 -32.02
N GLY A 16 29.60 -0.75 -32.58
CA GLY A 16 28.18 -1.12 -32.67
C GLY A 16 27.64 -1.92 -31.49
N TYR A 17 28.48 -2.33 -30.53
CA TYR A 17 28.07 -3.23 -29.46
C TYR A 17 27.50 -2.48 -28.25
N HIS A 18 26.18 -2.30 -28.21
CA HIS A 18 25.49 -1.77 -27.04
C HIS A 18 25.33 -2.84 -25.95
N TYR A 19 26.30 -2.89 -25.03
CA TYR A 19 26.22 -3.71 -23.83
C TYR A 19 25.04 -3.29 -22.95
N HIS A 20 23.97 -4.09 -22.95
CA HIS A 20 22.89 -3.97 -21.98
C HIS A 20 23.33 -4.65 -20.69
N LYS A 21 23.48 -3.88 -19.61
CA LYS A 21 23.75 -4.44 -18.29
C LYS A 21 22.62 -5.43 -17.94
N PRO A 22 22.93 -6.67 -17.55
CA PRO A 22 21.90 -7.61 -17.14
C PRO A 22 21.14 -7.00 -15.96
N PRO A 23 19.83 -7.26 -15.84
CA PRO A 23 19.03 -6.70 -14.75
C PRO A 23 19.66 -7.09 -13.40
N GLU A 24 19.91 -6.10 -12.56
CA GLU A 24 20.60 -6.19 -11.25
C GLU A 24 20.06 -7.35 -10.38
N PHE A 25 18.77 -7.66 -10.49
CA PHE A 25 18.14 -8.79 -9.81
C PHE A 25 18.74 -10.15 -10.20
N LEU A 26 19.01 -10.39 -11.49
CA LEU A 26 19.60 -11.65 -11.95
C LEU A 26 21.04 -11.79 -11.44
N VAL A 27 21.77 -10.68 -11.38
CA VAL A 27 23.14 -10.65 -10.83
C VAL A 27 23.11 -10.99 -9.34
N TYR A 28 22.21 -10.36 -8.58
CA TYR A 28 22.05 -10.64 -7.15
C TYR A 28 21.64 -12.09 -6.86
N MET A 29 20.68 -12.62 -7.62
CA MET A 29 20.23 -14.01 -7.49
C MET A 29 21.32 -15.02 -7.86
N GLN A 30 22.08 -14.75 -8.92
CA GLN A 30 23.23 -15.56 -9.30
C GLN A 30 24.30 -15.55 -8.22
N GLU A 31 24.55 -14.40 -7.61
CA GLU A 31 25.55 -14.27 -6.55
C GLU A 31 25.11 -15.01 -5.27
N MET A 32 23.84 -14.87 -4.84
CA MET A 32 23.26 -15.65 -3.75
C MET A 32 23.36 -17.16 -4.01
N LEU A 33 22.94 -17.61 -5.19
CA LEU A 33 22.98 -19.03 -5.57
C LEU A 33 24.41 -19.55 -5.59
N SER A 34 25.36 -18.77 -6.10
CA SER A 34 26.77 -19.15 -6.14
C SER A 34 27.40 -19.22 -4.74
N ARG A 35 26.95 -18.42 -3.78
CA ARG A 35 27.39 -18.48 -2.38
C ARG A 35 26.83 -19.72 -1.69
N VAL A 36 25.56 -20.04 -1.93
CA VAL A 36 24.93 -21.26 -1.41
C VAL A 36 25.57 -22.51 -2.01
N LEU A 37 25.78 -22.55 -3.33
CA LEU A 37 26.42 -23.69 -4.00
C LEU A 37 27.88 -23.86 -3.56
N ARG A 38 28.63 -22.77 -3.37
CA ARG A 38 29.99 -22.83 -2.81
C ARG A 38 29.96 -23.36 -1.38
N PHE A 39 29.06 -22.85 -0.54
CA PHE A 39 28.90 -23.34 0.82
C PHE A 39 28.54 -24.84 0.87
N VAL A 40 27.62 -25.29 0.01
CA VAL A 40 27.24 -26.71 -0.10
C VAL A 40 28.41 -27.54 -0.62
N LYS A 41 29.16 -27.05 -1.60
CA LYS A 41 30.34 -27.72 -2.15
C LYS A 41 31.45 -27.83 -1.11
N ASP A 42 31.76 -26.75 -0.40
CA ASP A 42 32.78 -26.72 0.65
C ASP A 42 32.38 -27.67 1.80
N LEU A 43 31.09 -27.68 2.17
CA LEU A 43 30.56 -28.60 3.17
C LEU A 43 30.64 -30.06 2.69
N LEU A 44 30.42 -30.32 1.40
CA LEU A 44 30.54 -31.64 0.79
C LEU A 44 32.01 -32.10 0.67
N GLU A 45 32.93 -31.21 0.31
CA GLU A 45 34.38 -31.48 0.24
C GLU A 45 34.96 -31.73 1.63
N GLN A 46 34.53 -30.95 2.62
CA GLN A 46 34.89 -31.14 4.02
C GLN A 46 34.36 -32.48 4.57
N LEU A 47 33.24 -32.96 4.04
CA LEU A 47 32.72 -34.31 4.31
C LEU A 47 33.51 -35.41 3.57
N HIS A 48 33.96 -35.14 2.34
CA HIS A 48 34.69 -36.10 1.49
C HIS A 48 36.16 -36.30 1.90
N LEU A 49 36.80 -35.33 2.56
CA LEU A 49 38.15 -35.47 3.13
C LEU A 49 38.21 -36.49 4.28
N PHE A 50 37.07 -36.88 4.85
CA PHE A 50 37.00 -37.94 5.85
C PHE A 50 36.97 -39.36 5.26
N ASN A 51 37.02 -39.51 3.92
CA ASN A 51 36.86 -40.79 3.25
C ASN A 51 38.13 -41.37 2.59
N SER A 52 39.33 -40.96 3.02
CA SER A 52 40.57 -41.58 2.53
C SER A 52 41.52 -41.99 3.65
N GLY A 53 41.34 -43.23 4.10
CA GLY A 53 42.40 -44.11 4.61
C GLY A 53 42.64 -44.12 6.12
N PHE A 54 42.17 -45.16 6.82
CA PHE A 54 42.98 -45.95 7.77
C PHE A 54 42.24 -47.28 8.13
N SER A 55 42.84 -48.40 7.69
CA SER A 55 42.81 -49.79 8.19
C SER A 55 41.56 -50.39 8.92
N ASP A 56 41.04 -51.47 8.33
CA ASP A 56 40.39 -52.65 8.94
C ASP A 56 39.08 -52.55 9.74
N THR A 57 38.35 -51.45 9.69
CA THR A 57 37.06 -51.33 10.43
C THR A 57 35.89 -50.88 9.55
N ARG A 58 35.57 -51.65 8.49
CA ARG A 58 34.50 -51.34 7.52
C ARG A 58 33.13 -51.06 8.17
N MET A 59 32.84 -51.70 9.30
CA MET A 59 31.59 -51.48 10.02
C MET A 59 31.57 -50.15 10.79
N VAL A 60 32.66 -49.78 11.44
CA VAL A 60 32.77 -48.51 12.18
C VAL A 60 32.80 -47.32 11.21
N GLY A 61 33.47 -47.46 10.06
CA GLY A 61 33.46 -46.44 9.01
C GLY A 61 32.05 -46.14 8.49
N ASN A 62 31.28 -47.19 8.16
CA ASN A 62 29.91 -47.03 7.69
C ASN A 62 28.97 -46.45 8.77
N MET A 63 29.15 -46.83 10.04
CA MET A 63 28.35 -46.26 11.14
C MET A 63 28.66 -44.78 11.39
N MET A 64 29.94 -44.40 11.32
CA MET A 64 30.38 -43.01 11.48
C MET A 64 29.83 -42.13 10.34
N GLN A 65 29.88 -42.64 9.11
CA GLN A 65 29.38 -41.94 7.93
C GLN A 65 27.85 -41.77 7.97
N MET A 66 27.10 -42.78 8.43
CA MET A 66 25.64 -42.67 8.64
C MET A 66 25.29 -41.62 9.70
N LEU A 67 26.05 -41.56 10.80
CA LEU A 67 25.88 -40.57 11.86
C LEU A 67 26.08 -39.14 11.35
N LEU A 68 27.10 -38.92 10.50
CA LEU A 68 27.37 -37.62 9.90
C LEU A 68 26.26 -37.18 8.94
N TYR A 69 25.74 -38.08 8.10
CA TYR A 69 24.59 -37.76 7.24
C TYR A 69 23.32 -37.49 8.05
N ALA A 70 23.08 -38.23 9.13
CA ALA A 70 21.96 -37.97 10.02
C ALA A 70 22.08 -36.59 10.70
N ALA A 71 23.27 -36.23 11.17
CA ALA A 71 23.53 -34.93 11.77
C ALA A 71 23.38 -33.77 10.76
N GLY A 72 23.93 -33.92 9.54
CA GLY A 72 23.75 -32.94 8.46
C GLY A 72 22.29 -32.80 8.02
N GLY A 73 21.58 -33.91 7.90
CA GLY A 73 20.14 -33.94 7.63
C GLY A 73 19.34 -33.22 8.72
N LEU A 74 19.67 -33.44 9.98
CA LEU A 74 19.03 -32.76 11.10
C LEU A 74 19.31 -31.25 11.10
N CYS A 75 20.57 -30.84 10.88
CA CYS A 75 20.94 -29.43 10.79
C CYS A 75 20.24 -28.72 9.62
N THR A 76 20.19 -29.35 8.45
CA THR A 76 19.47 -28.80 7.28
C THR A 76 17.97 -28.71 7.53
N MET A 77 17.37 -29.73 8.16
CA MET A 77 15.96 -29.72 8.55
C MET A 77 15.65 -28.60 9.55
N ILE A 78 16.52 -28.38 10.54
CA ILE A 78 16.40 -27.27 11.51
C ILE A 78 16.51 -25.91 10.80
N ILE A 79 17.46 -25.74 9.87
CA ILE A 79 17.60 -24.49 9.10
C ILE A 79 16.34 -24.22 8.28
N VAL A 80 15.83 -25.23 7.56
CA VAL A 80 14.58 -25.12 6.79
C VAL A 80 13.42 -24.75 7.72
N TYR A 81 13.27 -25.43 8.86
CA TYR A 81 12.24 -25.14 9.86
C TYR A 81 12.32 -23.69 10.39
N LEU A 82 13.52 -23.21 10.71
CA LEU A 82 13.74 -21.82 11.18
C LEU A 82 13.42 -20.79 10.09
N VAL A 83 13.77 -21.06 8.84
CA VAL A 83 13.44 -20.19 7.70
C VAL A 83 11.93 -20.14 7.47
N PHE A 84 11.25 -21.28 7.50
CA PHE A 84 9.78 -21.36 7.39
C PHE A 84 9.08 -20.63 8.53
N MET A 85 9.53 -20.77 9.78
CA MET A 85 8.99 -20.02 10.92
C MET A 85 9.21 -18.51 10.79
N ARG A 86 10.32 -18.05 10.22
CA ARG A 86 10.59 -16.62 10.04
C ARG A 86 9.79 -16.01 8.89
N MET A 87 9.61 -16.76 7.81
CA MET A 87 8.80 -16.35 6.64
C MET A 87 7.31 -16.21 6.99
N THR A 88 6.76 -17.10 7.82
CA THR A 88 5.35 -17.03 8.24
C THR A 88 5.06 -15.80 9.11
N LYS A 89 5.98 -15.37 9.98
CA LYS A 89 5.82 -14.13 10.76
C LYS A 89 5.89 -12.87 9.91
N LEU A 90 6.82 -12.80 8.95
CA LEU A 90 6.97 -11.63 8.06
C LEU A 90 5.74 -11.45 7.14
N THR A 91 5.18 -12.55 6.63
CA THR A 91 3.99 -12.52 5.77
C THR A 91 2.71 -12.15 6.53
N GLN A 92 2.60 -12.48 7.82
CA GLN A 92 1.48 -12.04 8.66
C GLN A 92 1.56 -10.53 8.94
N MET A 93 2.75 -10.01 9.28
CA MET A 93 2.94 -8.57 9.50
C MET A 93 2.69 -7.75 8.24
N SER A 94 3.08 -8.23 7.05
CA SER A 94 2.80 -7.55 5.79
C SER A 94 1.31 -7.53 5.43
N LYS A 95 0.54 -8.57 5.78
CA LYS A 95 -0.92 -8.60 5.58
C LYS A 95 -1.64 -7.62 6.50
N LEU A 96 -1.25 -7.53 7.76
CA LEU A 96 -1.80 -6.55 8.72
C LEU A 96 -1.47 -5.11 8.30
N ALA A 97 -0.22 -4.85 7.89
CA ALA A 97 0.18 -3.55 7.35
C ALA A 97 -0.58 -3.18 6.07
N ARG A 98 -0.78 -4.16 5.16
CA ARG A 98 -1.54 -3.95 3.93
C ARG A 98 -3.03 -3.74 4.19
N ALA A 99 -3.62 -4.47 5.15
CA ALA A 99 -5.01 -4.25 5.57
C ALA A 99 -5.19 -2.86 6.20
N GLY A 100 -4.26 -2.42 7.05
CA GLY A 100 -4.26 -1.07 7.60
C GLY A 100 -4.06 0.01 6.54
N ALA A 101 -3.22 -0.23 5.53
CA ALA A 101 -3.05 0.68 4.40
C ALA A 101 -4.31 0.78 3.53
N LEU A 102 -4.97 -0.35 3.24
CA LEU A 102 -6.24 -0.39 2.51
C LEU A 102 -7.36 0.32 3.28
N GLU A 103 -7.42 0.14 4.60
CA GLU A 103 -8.38 0.85 5.44
C GLU A 103 -8.10 2.35 5.45
N SER A 104 -6.83 2.75 5.56
CA SER A 104 -6.43 4.15 5.47
C SER A 104 -6.75 4.76 4.11
N GLU A 105 -6.61 4.00 3.02
CA GLU A 105 -6.92 4.43 1.65
C GLU A 105 -8.42 4.55 1.42
N ARG A 106 -9.22 3.61 1.95
CA ARG A 106 -10.69 3.68 1.96
C ARG A 106 -11.17 4.92 2.70
N LEU A 107 -10.57 5.26 3.84
CA LEU A 107 -10.86 6.49 4.60
C LEU A 107 -10.31 7.78 3.94
N LEU A 108 -9.86 7.74 2.68
CA LEU A 108 -9.62 8.94 1.87
C LEU A 108 -10.86 9.37 1.09
N THR A 109 -11.82 8.47 0.86
CA THR A 109 -13.00 8.75 0.03
C THR A 109 -14.24 9.06 0.87
N SER A 110 -15.17 9.78 0.27
CA SER A 110 -16.50 10.05 0.82
C SER A 110 -17.25 8.76 1.14
N GLU A 111 -17.23 7.79 0.23
CA GLU A 111 -17.91 6.50 0.43
C GLU A 111 -17.29 5.69 1.55
N GLY A 112 -15.96 5.64 1.65
CA GLY A 112 -15.28 4.90 2.70
C GLY A 112 -15.60 5.42 4.11
N TRP A 113 -15.63 6.74 4.30
CA TRP A 113 -16.10 7.33 5.56
C TRP A 113 -17.56 7.04 5.87
N LEU A 114 -18.43 6.94 4.85
CA LEU A 114 -19.83 6.61 5.07
C LEU A 114 -20.02 5.15 5.49
N GLU A 115 -19.25 4.24 4.91
CA GLU A 115 -19.25 2.84 5.30
C GLU A 115 -18.71 2.65 6.73
N GLU A 116 -17.65 3.38 7.08
CA GLU A 116 -17.13 3.40 8.46
C GLU A 116 -18.18 3.97 9.43
N ALA A 117 -18.89 5.03 9.05
CA ALA A 117 -19.97 5.57 9.85
C ALA A 117 -21.08 4.53 10.13
N LYS A 118 -21.46 3.75 9.11
CA LYS A 118 -22.42 2.64 9.26
C LYS A 118 -21.87 1.54 10.16
N SER A 119 -20.59 1.17 10.05
CA SER A 119 -19.95 0.19 10.92
C SER A 119 -19.94 0.64 12.38
N LEU A 120 -19.62 1.90 12.64
CA LEU A 120 -19.63 2.49 13.97
C LEU A 120 -21.05 2.53 14.57
N ALA A 121 -22.06 2.85 13.76
CA ALA A 121 -23.45 2.84 14.20
C ALA A 121 -23.95 1.42 14.56
N GLN A 122 -23.50 0.38 13.85
CA GLN A 122 -23.81 -1.02 14.19
C GLN A 122 -23.22 -1.44 15.54
N LYS A 123 -22.11 -0.82 15.95
CA LYS A 123 -21.47 -1.03 17.25
C LYS A 123 -21.99 -0.06 18.32
N GLU A 124 -23.10 0.64 18.05
CA GLU A 124 -23.71 1.64 18.93
C GLU A 124 -22.76 2.82 19.29
N HIS A 125 -21.71 3.02 18.50
CA HIS A 125 -20.77 4.13 18.65
C HIS A 125 -21.28 5.37 17.89
N TYR A 126 -22.48 5.83 18.22
CA TYR A 126 -23.17 6.90 17.49
C TYR A 126 -22.38 8.21 17.44
N LYS A 127 -21.63 8.54 18.50
CA LYS A 127 -20.76 9.72 18.53
C LYS A 127 -19.70 9.68 17.42
N ALA A 128 -19.00 8.54 17.29
CA ALA A 128 -18.01 8.34 16.25
C ALA A 128 -18.66 8.23 14.86
N ALA A 129 -19.84 7.61 14.79
CA ALA A 129 -20.61 7.48 13.55
C ALA A 129 -21.01 8.86 12.98
N CYS A 130 -21.56 9.78 13.79
CA CYS A 130 -21.90 11.13 13.35
C CYS A 130 -20.67 11.90 12.83
N ARG A 131 -19.52 11.75 13.50
CA ARG A 131 -18.27 12.36 13.03
C ARG A 131 -17.81 11.78 11.70
N ALA A 132 -17.92 10.47 11.51
CA ALA A 132 -17.58 9.82 10.26
C ALA A 132 -18.52 10.27 9.10
N VAL A 133 -19.81 10.48 9.37
CA VAL A 133 -20.74 11.11 8.38
C VAL A 133 -20.27 12.52 8.00
N TYR A 134 -19.87 13.33 8.97
CA TYR A 134 -19.34 14.67 8.69
C TYR A 134 -18.07 14.64 7.83
N LEU A 135 -17.11 13.75 8.15
CA LEU A 135 -15.88 13.59 7.35
C LEU A 135 -16.19 13.09 5.93
N SER A 136 -17.15 12.17 5.80
CA SER A 136 -17.67 11.72 4.52
C SER A 136 -18.18 12.90 3.68
N PHE A 137 -18.92 13.83 4.30
CA PHE A 137 -19.42 15.00 3.58
C PHE A 137 -18.29 15.95 3.15
N LEU A 138 -17.30 16.21 4.00
CA LEU A 138 -16.16 17.04 3.60
C LEU A 138 -15.37 16.43 2.44
N ARG A 139 -15.16 15.10 2.45
CA ARG A 139 -14.54 14.40 1.33
C ARG A 139 -15.39 14.48 0.07
N HIS A 140 -16.71 14.41 0.20
CA HIS A 140 -17.60 14.61 -0.93
C HIS A 140 -17.45 16.00 -1.55
N LEU A 141 -17.33 17.06 -0.74
CA LEU A 141 -17.11 18.41 -1.24
C LEU A 141 -15.78 18.54 -1.98
N GLU A 142 -14.76 17.83 -1.55
CA GLU A 142 -13.45 17.76 -2.23
C GLU A 142 -13.56 17.02 -3.56
N GLU A 143 -14.20 15.83 -3.56
CA GLU A 143 -14.43 15.01 -4.77
C GLU A 143 -15.28 15.74 -5.82
N GLN A 144 -16.14 16.67 -5.40
CA GLN A 144 -16.96 17.50 -6.30
C GLN A 144 -16.31 18.86 -6.61
N GLU A 145 -15.05 19.08 -6.21
CA GLU A 145 -14.28 20.32 -6.41
C GLU A 145 -14.98 21.59 -5.84
N VAL A 146 -15.85 21.43 -4.85
CA VAL A 146 -16.58 22.54 -4.21
C VAL A 146 -15.71 23.18 -3.13
N ALA A 147 -15.09 22.36 -2.29
CA ALA A 147 -14.19 22.82 -1.23
C ALA A 147 -13.12 21.76 -0.93
N PRO A 148 -11.81 22.10 -0.93
CA PRO A 148 -10.78 21.12 -0.68
C PRO A 148 -10.73 20.72 0.80
N TYR A 149 -10.54 19.43 1.07
CA TYR A 149 -10.44 18.92 2.42
C TYR A 149 -9.08 19.28 3.03
N ALA A 150 -9.12 19.95 4.17
CA ALA A 150 -7.93 20.26 4.95
C ALA A 150 -8.23 20.02 6.44
N PRO A 151 -7.43 19.19 7.15
CA PRO A 151 -7.60 18.92 8.57
C PRO A 151 -7.47 20.16 9.47
N ALA A 152 -6.73 21.18 9.02
CA ALA A 152 -6.51 22.42 9.77
C ALA A 152 -7.64 23.45 9.60
N LYS A 153 -8.57 23.24 8.66
CA LYS A 153 -9.68 24.17 8.43
C LYS A 153 -10.74 24.02 9.51
N THR A 154 -11.24 25.16 9.97
CA THR A 154 -12.36 25.26 10.89
C THR A 154 -13.71 25.08 10.18
N ASN A 155 -14.75 24.73 10.94
CA ASN A 155 -16.12 24.68 10.42
C ASN A 155 -16.57 26.02 9.82
N TYR A 156 -16.12 27.13 10.40
CA TYR A 156 -16.42 28.46 9.89
C TYR A 156 -15.79 28.72 8.51
N GLU A 157 -14.56 28.26 8.27
CA GLU A 157 -13.91 28.38 6.96
C GLU A 157 -14.61 27.56 5.87
N TYR A 158 -15.04 26.33 6.18
CA TYR A 158 -15.86 25.54 5.26
C TYR A 158 -17.20 26.21 4.98
N TRP A 159 -17.86 26.73 6.02
CA TRP A 159 -19.10 27.47 5.87
C TRP A 159 -18.93 28.68 4.96
N TYR A 160 -17.85 29.45 5.10
CA TYR A 160 -17.55 30.59 4.23
C TYR A 160 -17.29 30.17 2.77
N GLN A 161 -16.56 29.07 2.56
CA GLN A 161 -16.30 28.52 1.20
C GLN A 161 -17.59 28.08 0.50
N LEU A 162 -18.57 27.60 1.26
CA LEU A 162 -19.88 27.21 0.74
C LEU A 162 -20.83 28.40 0.47
N SER A 163 -20.41 29.64 0.65
CA SER A 163 -21.25 30.84 0.45
C SER A 163 -21.89 30.94 -0.94
N LYS A 164 -21.27 30.37 -1.97
CA LYS A 164 -21.82 30.30 -3.34
C LYS A 164 -22.90 29.23 -3.52
N HIS A 165 -23.05 28.33 -2.55
CA HIS A 165 -23.97 27.20 -2.55
C HIS A 165 -24.87 27.29 -1.31
N GLN A 166 -25.73 28.31 -1.26
CA GLN A 166 -26.40 28.73 -0.03
C GLN A 166 -27.29 27.64 0.60
N GLU A 167 -27.92 26.80 -0.23
CA GLU A 167 -28.66 25.64 0.26
C GLU A 167 -27.75 24.61 0.93
N VAL A 168 -26.62 24.26 0.29
CA VAL A 168 -25.62 23.32 0.82
C VAL A 168 -24.97 23.89 2.08
N GLN A 169 -24.68 25.18 2.10
CA GLN A 169 -24.14 25.91 3.24
C GLN A 169 -25.04 25.80 4.47
N SER A 170 -26.36 25.94 4.29
CA SER A 170 -27.33 25.84 5.38
C SER A 170 -27.42 24.42 5.95
N ILE A 171 -27.35 23.39 5.10
CA ILE A 171 -27.36 21.98 5.51
C ILE A 171 -26.05 21.63 6.22
N PHE A 172 -24.91 22.09 5.69
CA PHE A 172 -23.61 21.92 6.31
C PHE A 172 -23.58 22.50 7.73
N ARG A 173 -24.16 23.70 7.91
CA ARG A 173 -24.22 24.33 9.23
C ARG A 173 -24.97 23.45 10.24
N LYS A 174 -26.15 22.94 9.87
CA LYS A 174 -26.93 22.03 10.72
C LYS A 174 -26.15 20.76 11.07
N LEU A 175 -25.49 20.16 10.08
CA LEU A 175 -24.66 18.96 10.30
C LEU A 175 -23.49 19.25 11.26
N ALA A 176 -22.79 20.36 11.06
CA ALA A 176 -21.69 20.78 11.92
C ALA A 176 -22.14 21.05 13.36
N ASP A 177 -23.27 21.74 13.54
CA ASP A 177 -23.83 22.04 14.87
C ASP A 177 -24.20 20.74 15.63
N ILE A 178 -24.79 19.73 14.96
CA ILE A 178 -25.08 18.42 15.57
C ILE A 178 -23.79 17.72 16.02
N VAL A 179 -22.77 17.70 15.14
CA VAL A 179 -21.51 17.02 15.42
C VAL A 179 -20.75 17.72 16.54
N GLU A 180 -20.73 19.06 16.56
CA GLU A 180 -20.15 19.84 17.65
C GLU A 180 -20.87 19.57 18.97
N LEU A 181 -22.20 19.54 18.98
CA LEU A 181 -22.99 19.25 20.16
C LEU A 181 -22.76 17.82 20.68
N VAL A 182 -22.65 16.84 19.80
CA VAL A 182 -22.37 15.45 20.15
C VAL A 182 -20.92 15.26 20.62
N TRP A 183 -19.98 16.01 20.04
CA TRP A 183 -18.57 15.84 20.33
C TRP A 183 -18.10 16.58 21.57
N PHE A 184 -18.56 17.82 21.75
CA PHE A 184 -18.17 18.70 22.85
C PHE A 184 -19.26 18.85 23.91
N GLY A 185 -20.51 18.52 23.58
CA GLY A 185 -21.59 18.52 24.56
C GLY A 185 -21.55 17.28 25.44
N ASN A 186 -22.15 17.41 26.62
CA ASN A 186 -22.30 16.34 27.60
C ASN A 186 -23.46 15.38 27.26
N LYS A 187 -24.01 15.45 26.03
CA LYS A 187 -25.13 14.64 25.55
C LYS A 187 -24.60 13.29 25.04
N GLN A 188 -25.21 12.19 25.46
CA GLN A 188 -24.98 10.90 24.80
C GLN A 188 -25.59 10.93 23.41
N ALA A 189 -24.78 10.65 22.40
CA ALA A 189 -25.25 10.50 21.04
C ALA A 189 -26.17 9.29 20.95
N ALA A 190 -27.34 9.48 20.36
CA ALA A 190 -28.31 8.42 20.15
C ALA A 190 -28.41 8.07 18.66
N ARG A 191 -29.17 7.01 18.37
CA ARG A 191 -29.39 6.54 17.00
C ARG A 191 -30.07 7.61 16.15
N GLU A 192 -30.97 8.39 16.74
CA GLU A 192 -31.71 9.46 16.08
C GLU A 192 -30.78 10.58 15.60
N ASP A 193 -29.72 10.88 16.36
CA ASP A 193 -28.70 11.88 15.97
C ASP A 193 -27.95 11.40 14.72
N PHE A 194 -27.63 10.10 14.64
CA PHE A 194 -26.97 9.49 13.48
C PHE A 194 -27.87 9.47 12.25
N GLU A 195 -29.14 9.07 12.40
CA GLU A 195 -30.12 9.06 11.31
C GLU A 195 -30.38 10.48 10.78
N THR A 196 -30.41 11.48 11.67
CA THR A 196 -30.48 12.90 11.29
C THR A 196 -29.25 13.30 10.46
N CYS A 197 -28.04 12.95 10.88
CA CYS A 197 -26.83 13.23 10.11
C CYS A 197 -26.87 12.59 8.71
N LEU A 198 -27.38 11.36 8.59
CA LEU A 198 -27.53 10.68 7.30
C LEU A 198 -28.53 11.39 6.38
N SER A 199 -29.69 11.79 6.90
CA SER A 199 -30.66 12.52 6.08
C SER A 199 -30.11 13.86 5.56
N LEU A 200 -29.35 14.58 6.40
CA LEU A 200 -28.73 15.86 6.02
C LEU A 200 -27.67 15.68 4.93
N ILE A 201 -26.80 14.67 5.03
CA ILE A 201 -25.77 14.45 4.00
C ILE A 201 -26.40 14.01 2.67
N ASP A 202 -27.47 13.20 2.69
CA ASP A 202 -28.16 12.77 1.47
C ASP A 202 -28.85 13.96 0.77
N GLU A 203 -29.48 14.85 1.54
CA GLU A 203 -30.03 16.10 1.01
C GLU A 203 -28.92 16.98 0.41
N ALA A 204 -27.81 17.18 1.12
CA ALA A 204 -26.70 18.00 0.65
C ALA A 204 -26.08 17.45 -0.64
N ARG A 205 -25.83 16.13 -0.70
CA ARG A 205 -25.27 15.43 -1.88
C ARG A 205 -26.17 15.57 -3.10
N ALA A 206 -27.49 15.47 -2.91
CA ALA A 206 -28.44 15.65 -4.00
C ALA A 206 -28.41 17.07 -4.59
N LYS A 207 -28.11 18.09 -3.77
CA LYS A 207 -28.00 19.49 -4.18
C LYS A 207 -26.66 19.82 -4.83
N VAL A 208 -25.56 19.32 -4.26
CA VAL A 208 -24.21 19.48 -4.85
C VAL A 208 -24.16 18.92 -6.28
N ARG A 209 -24.81 17.77 -6.54
CA ARG A 209 -24.87 17.17 -7.89
C ARG A 209 -25.62 18.04 -8.92
N LYS A 210 -26.57 18.87 -8.49
CA LYS A 210 -27.43 19.68 -9.37
C LYS A 210 -26.84 21.04 -9.73
N GLU A 211 -25.93 21.55 -8.90
CA GLU A 211 -25.22 22.80 -9.15
C GLU A 211 -23.81 22.46 -9.66
N PRO A 212 -23.59 22.26 -10.98
CA PRO A 212 -22.25 22.11 -11.48
C PRO A 212 -21.48 23.37 -11.11
N SER A 213 -20.34 23.18 -10.44
CA SER A 213 -19.49 24.27 -9.98
C SER A 213 -19.27 25.25 -11.14
N ALA A 214 -19.48 26.55 -10.89
CA ALA A 214 -19.27 27.59 -11.90
C ALA A 214 -17.84 27.58 -12.48
N GLN A 215 -16.89 26.89 -11.81
CA GLN A 215 -15.52 26.68 -12.26
C GLN A 215 -15.41 25.65 -13.41
N SER A 216 -16.26 24.63 -13.44
CA SER A 216 -16.34 23.67 -14.56
C SER A 216 -16.90 24.30 -15.85
N LEU A 217 -17.75 25.34 -15.72
CA LEU A 217 -18.27 26.14 -16.83
C LEU A 217 -17.21 27.11 -17.37
N VAL A 218 -16.36 27.69 -16.51
CA VAL A 218 -15.27 28.58 -16.94
C VAL A 218 -14.16 27.81 -17.67
N LEU A 219 -13.83 26.59 -17.24
CA LEU A 219 -12.85 25.74 -17.94
C LEU A 219 -13.36 25.26 -19.32
N LYS A 220 -14.66 24.95 -19.45
CA LYS A 220 -15.27 24.62 -20.76
C LYS A 220 -15.43 25.84 -21.67
N SER A 221 -15.70 27.02 -21.11
CA SER A 221 -15.78 28.28 -21.85
C SER A 221 -14.42 28.71 -22.41
N ASN A 222 -13.34 28.59 -21.63
CA ASN A 222 -11.99 28.94 -22.09
C ASN A 222 -11.40 27.93 -23.08
N ALA A 223 -11.79 26.66 -23.00
CA ALA A 223 -11.40 25.66 -24.01
C ALA A 223 -12.13 25.86 -25.35
N ALA A 224 -13.39 26.33 -25.33
CA ALA A 224 -14.15 26.59 -26.56
C ALA A 224 -13.81 27.94 -27.25
N GLY A 225 -13.11 28.84 -26.56
CA GLY A 225 -12.71 30.16 -27.08
C GLY A 225 -11.36 30.18 -27.81
N SER A 226 -10.54 29.13 -27.71
CA SER A 226 -9.19 29.11 -28.30
C SER A 226 -9.13 28.63 -29.76
N ASP A 227 -10.22 28.10 -30.32
CA ASP A 227 -10.28 27.55 -31.69
C ASP A 227 -10.85 28.52 -32.73
N LYS A 228 -11.03 29.81 -32.40
CA LYS A 228 -11.57 30.82 -33.34
C LYS A 228 -10.65 32.00 -33.67
N VAL A 229 -9.37 31.91 -33.32
CA VAL A 229 -8.37 32.90 -33.77
C VAL A 229 -7.17 32.18 -34.35
N SER A 230 -7.31 31.73 -35.59
CA SER A 230 -6.23 31.55 -36.56
C SER A 230 -6.82 31.55 -37.96
#